data_AF-A0A6B3QWE4-F1
#
_entry.id   AF-A0A6B3QWE4-F1
#
_cell.length_a   1.000
_cell.length_b   1.000
_cell.length_c   1.000
_cell.angle_alpha   90.00
_cell.angle_beta   90.00
_cell.angle_gamma   90.00
#
_symmetry.space_group_name_H-M   'P 1'
#
loop_
_entity.id
_entity.type
_entity.pdbx_description
1 polymer ?
#
loop_
_entity_poly.entity_id
_entity_poly.type
_entity_poly.pdbx_seq_one_letter_code
_entity_poly.pdbx_strand_id
1 'polypeptide(L)'
;MPIIGRMQDSPSRDTRIALALALTVRHDGQGGTADDLTDPAGLTAWVAAHPDAVPQAEAFAADAPTLAAVREVRAAARALFARAVRPGEPSPADATRLLPVPQALRRLNEAAARTPTVPVLAWADAADPVVRAAPAQGAPADLAATLAQAVIGFLAGPDRQRLRACHAPRCVRYFLKEHPRQEWCKPSCGNRARVARHQDRHRRAG
;
A
#
# COMPACT_ATOMS: atom_id res chain seq x y z
N MET A 1 -23.21 20.08 19.74
CA MET A 1 -22.61 18.99 18.95
C MET A 1 -21.90 19.62 17.76
N PRO A 2 -20.56 19.56 17.63
CA PRO A 2 -19.92 20.07 16.44
C PRO A 2 -20.05 19.02 15.33
N ILE A 3 -20.99 19.30 14.42
CA ILE A 3 -21.05 18.74 13.07
C ILE A 3 -20.06 19.57 12.26
N ILE A 4 -18.88 19.01 11.96
CA ILE A 4 -18.03 19.19 10.77
C ILE A 4 -16.83 18.29 11.09
N GLY A 5 -16.86 17.06 10.59
CA GLY A 5 -15.71 16.17 10.66
C GLY A 5 -14.55 16.82 9.93
N ARG A 6 -13.40 17.00 10.60
CA ARG A 6 -12.13 17.27 9.92
C ARG A 6 -11.84 16.10 9.00
N MET A 7 -12.33 16.17 7.77
CA MET A 7 -12.03 15.23 6.71
C MET A 7 -11.14 15.97 5.71
N GLN A 8 -9.86 16.11 6.07
CA GLN A 8 -8.72 16.20 5.15
C GLN A 8 -7.40 16.32 5.94
N ASP A 9 -7.11 15.33 6.79
CA ASP A 9 -5.72 15.07 7.11
C ASP A 9 -5.15 14.30 5.93
N SER A 10 -4.17 14.90 5.24
CA SER A 10 -3.41 14.24 4.17
C SER A 10 -2.90 12.89 4.67
N PRO A 11 -2.94 11.83 3.84
CA PRO A 11 -2.48 10.52 4.26
C PRO A 11 -1.06 10.60 4.82
N SER A 12 -0.81 9.89 5.92
CA SER A 12 0.51 9.88 6.55
C SER A 12 1.58 9.40 5.56
N ARG A 13 2.85 9.71 5.83
CA ARG A 13 3.99 9.20 5.04
C ARG A 13 3.90 7.67 4.90
N ASP A 14 3.68 6.99 6.01
CA ASP A 14 3.57 5.53 6.07
C ASP A 14 2.43 5.01 5.21
N THR A 15 1.27 5.68 5.24
CA THR A 15 0.12 5.37 4.38
C THR A 15 0.47 5.48 2.90
N ARG A 16 1.12 6.56 2.48
CA ARG A 16 1.50 6.77 1.07
C ARG A 16 2.45 5.69 0.57
N ILE A 17 3.45 5.34 1.38
CA ILE A 17 4.44 4.30 1.05
C ILE A 17 3.81 2.93 0.98
N ALA A 18 3.04 2.55 2.00
CA ALA A 18 2.41 1.23 2.09
C ALA A 18 1.46 0.98 0.91
N LEU A 19 0.68 2.00 0.51
CA LEU A 19 -0.18 1.92 -0.67
C LEU A 19 0.65 1.90 -1.95
N ALA A 20 1.64 2.77 -2.13
CA ALA A 20 2.49 2.79 -3.32
C ALA A 20 3.13 1.41 -3.58
N LEU A 21 3.63 0.75 -2.53
CA LEU A 21 4.18 -0.60 -2.61
C LEU A 21 3.13 -1.61 -3.07
N ALA A 22 1.94 -1.63 -2.45
CA ALA A 22 0.88 -2.56 -2.83
C ALA A 22 0.38 -2.35 -4.27
N LEU A 23 0.48 -1.11 -4.78
CA LEU A 23 -0.01 -0.68 -6.08
C LEU A 23 0.93 -0.98 -7.25
N THR A 24 2.12 -1.51 -6.99
CA THR A 24 3.02 -2.10 -8.01
C THR A 24 2.46 -3.38 -8.63
N VAL A 25 1.41 -3.97 -8.03
CA VAL A 25 0.57 -4.99 -8.67
C VAL A 25 -0.64 -4.31 -9.28
N ARG A 26 -0.79 -4.42 -10.59
CA ARG A 26 -1.84 -3.79 -11.39
C ARG A 26 -2.50 -4.80 -12.33
N HIS A 27 -3.64 -4.43 -12.89
CA HIS A 27 -4.30 -5.25 -13.90
C HIS A 27 -3.56 -5.12 -15.23
N ASP A 28 -3.34 -6.23 -15.95
CA ASP A 28 -2.58 -6.27 -17.20
C ASP A 28 -3.38 -5.79 -18.44
N GLY A 29 -4.70 -5.80 -18.35
CA GLY A 29 -5.63 -5.42 -19.42
C GLY A 29 -6.38 -6.61 -20.02
N GLN A 30 -5.85 -7.82 -19.85
CA GLN A 30 -6.31 -9.09 -20.42
C GLN A 30 -6.94 -10.04 -19.39
N GLY A 31 -7.08 -9.61 -18.13
CA GLY A 31 -7.74 -10.37 -17.07
C GLY A 31 -6.78 -10.95 -16.03
N GLY A 32 -5.48 -10.71 -16.21
CA GLY A 32 -4.45 -11.06 -15.24
C GLY A 32 -3.87 -9.85 -14.52
N THR A 33 -2.71 -10.06 -13.92
CA THR A 33 -1.97 -9.05 -13.17
C THR A 33 -0.61 -8.80 -13.80
N ALA A 34 -0.25 -7.53 -13.93
CA ALA A 34 1.11 -7.10 -14.20
C ALA A 34 1.79 -6.66 -12.89
N ASP A 35 3.08 -6.91 -12.80
CA ASP A 35 3.95 -6.57 -11.68
C ASP A 35 4.97 -5.54 -12.17
N ASP A 36 5.05 -4.38 -11.52
CA ASP A 36 6.02 -3.34 -11.87
C ASP A 36 7.43 -3.63 -11.28
N LEU A 37 7.55 -4.62 -10.38
CA LEU A 37 8.80 -5.04 -9.72
C LEU A 37 9.25 -6.42 -10.26
N THR A 38 9.40 -6.54 -11.57
CA THR A 38 9.86 -7.78 -12.25
C THR A 38 11.34 -8.02 -12.10
N ASP A 39 12.13 -6.95 -12.09
CA ASP A 39 13.58 -6.94 -12.13
C ASP A 39 14.14 -5.75 -11.32
N PRO A 40 15.46 -5.71 -11.06
CA PRO A 40 16.05 -4.63 -10.25
C PRO A 40 15.90 -3.25 -10.89
N ALA A 41 15.90 -3.12 -12.23
CA ALA A 41 15.71 -1.84 -12.89
C ALA A 41 14.30 -1.26 -12.62
N GLY A 42 13.28 -2.12 -12.62
CA GLY A 42 11.92 -1.75 -12.23
C GLY A 42 11.83 -1.25 -10.79
N LEU A 43 12.54 -1.89 -9.85
CA LEU A 43 12.61 -1.42 -8.46
C LEU A 43 13.34 -0.08 -8.34
N THR A 44 14.47 0.09 -9.03
CA THR A 44 15.22 1.36 -9.07
C THR A 44 14.33 2.50 -9.59
N ALA A 45 13.63 2.28 -10.70
CA ALA A 45 12.70 3.26 -11.26
C ALA A 45 11.53 3.57 -10.31
N TRP A 46 11.00 2.55 -9.62
CA TRP A 46 9.96 2.74 -8.63
C TRP A 46 10.42 3.59 -7.44
N VAL A 47 11.63 3.36 -6.92
CA VAL A 47 12.21 4.16 -5.83
C VAL A 47 12.42 5.61 -6.27
N ALA A 48 12.98 5.83 -7.46
CA ALA A 48 13.18 7.18 -8.02
C ALA A 48 11.85 7.96 -8.17
N ALA A 49 10.75 7.28 -8.50
CA ALA A 49 9.42 7.88 -8.61
C ALA A 49 8.75 8.14 -7.23
N HIS A 50 9.30 7.61 -6.14
CA HIS A 50 8.74 7.73 -4.79
C HIS A 50 9.83 8.17 -3.79
N PRO A 51 10.37 9.39 -3.90
CA PRO A 51 11.45 9.87 -3.03
C PRO A 51 11.06 9.92 -1.55
N ASP A 52 9.76 10.02 -1.25
CA ASP A 52 9.27 9.95 0.12
C ASP A 52 9.38 8.54 0.73
N ALA A 53 9.54 7.49 -0.09
CA ALA A 53 9.56 6.10 0.37
C ALA A 53 10.84 5.74 1.13
N VAL A 54 11.97 6.24 0.67
CA VAL A 54 13.27 6.02 1.31
C VAL A 54 14.17 7.24 1.19
N PRO A 55 15.03 7.50 2.20
CA PRO A 55 16.11 8.45 2.05
C PRO A 55 17.01 8.10 0.85
N GLN A 56 17.57 9.11 0.17
CA GLN A 56 18.54 8.96 -0.93
C GLN A 56 18.01 8.16 -2.14
N ALA A 57 16.71 8.27 -2.44
CA ALA A 57 16.08 7.59 -3.57
C ALA A 57 16.76 7.88 -4.92
N GLU A 58 17.34 9.06 -5.10
CA GLU A 58 18.04 9.48 -6.31
C GLU A 58 19.35 8.73 -6.58
N ALA A 59 20.03 8.24 -5.54
CA ALA A 59 21.28 7.49 -5.66
C ALA A 59 21.08 5.96 -5.55
N PHE A 60 19.83 5.53 -5.34
CA PHE A 60 19.52 4.13 -5.11
C PHE A 60 19.62 3.31 -6.40
N ALA A 61 20.32 2.18 -6.34
CA ALA A 61 20.32 1.16 -7.37
C ALA A 61 19.99 -0.20 -6.72
N ALA A 62 18.90 -0.82 -7.15
CA ALA A 62 18.52 -2.13 -6.66
C ALA A 62 19.41 -3.24 -7.23
N ASP A 63 19.63 -4.26 -6.42
CA ASP A 63 20.13 -5.56 -6.83
C ASP A 63 19.05 -6.64 -6.68
N ALA A 64 19.36 -7.87 -7.09
CA ALA A 64 18.42 -8.99 -7.02
C ALA A 64 18.01 -9.37 -5.58
N PRO A 65 18.91 -9.42 -4.57
CA PRO A 65 18.54 -9.62 -3.17
C PRO A 65 17.58 -8.55 -2.63
N THR A 66 17.82 -7.27 -2.91
CA THR A 66 16.94 -6.17 -2.50
C THR A 66 15.57 -6.31 -3.14
N LEU A 67 15.52 -6.62 -4.44
CA LEU A 67 14.27 -6.89 -5.14
C LEU A 67 13.48 -8.03 -4.48
N ALA A 68 14.13 -9.14 -4.18
CA ALA A 68 13.49 -10.28 -3.53
C ALA A 68 12.92 -9.86 -2.16
N ALA A 69 13.70 -9.17 -1.33
CA ALA A 69 13.26 -8.70 -0.01
C ALA A 69 12.06 -7.74 -0.11
N VAL A 70 12.04 -6.82 -1.07
CA VAL A 70 10.91 -5.90 -1.29
C VAL A 70 9.66 -6.65 -1.74
N ARG A 71 9.79 -7.65 -2.63
CA ARG A 71 8.65 -8.47 -3.08
C ARG A 71 8.05 -9.29 -1.94
N GLU A 72 8.88 -9.79 -1.02
CA GLU A 72 8.46 -10.47 0.20
C GLU A 72 7.67 -9.56 1.14
N VAL A 73 8.17 -8.33 1.37
CA VAL A 73 7.44 -7.32 2.16
C VAL A 73 6.12 -6.97 1.50
N ARG A 74 6.08 -6.81 0.18
CA ARG A 74 4.84 -6.54 -0.57
C ARG A 74 3.84 -7.69 -0.45
N ALA A 75 4.29 -8.95 -0.53
CA ALA A 75 3.42 -10.11 -0.38
C ALA A 75 2.80 -10.15 1.02
N ALA A 76 3.60 -9.90 2.07
CA ALA A 76 3.11 -9.78 3.43
C ALA A 76 2.12 -8.61 3.60
N ALA A 77 2.44 -7.44 3.04
CA ALA A 77 1.57 -6.27 3.07
C ALA A 77 0.21 -6.54 2.42
N ARG A 78 0.18 -7.14 1.22
CA ARG A 78 -1.07 -7.47 0.51
C ARG A 78 -1.91 -8.51 1.27
N ALA A 79 -1.28 -9.50 1.91
CA ALA A 79 -1.99 -10.44 2.79
C ALA A 79 -2.62 -9.76 4.01
N LEU A 80 -1.93 -8.81 4.62
CA LEU A 80 -2.46 -8.05 5.75
C LEU A 80 -3.51 -7.03 5.33
N PHE A 81 -3.42 -6.45 4.12
CA PHE A 81 -4.45 -5.57 3.56
C PHE A 81 -5.74 -6.36 3.29
N ALA A 82 -5.62 -7.55 2.71
CA ALA A 82 -6.73 -8.48 2.54
C ALA A 82 -7.39 -8.86 3.88
N ARG A 83 -6.61 -9.03 4.95
CA ARG A 83 -7.15 -9.22 6.31
C ARG A 83 -7.83 -7.96 6.84
N ALA A 84 -7.26 -6.79 6.56
CA ALA A 84 -7.69 -5.50 7.09
C ALA A 84 -9.01 -5.00 6.49
N VAL A 85 -9.32 -5.37 5.24
CA VAL A 85 -10.57 -4.97 4.56
C VAL A 85 -11.79 -5.81 4.93
N ARG A 86 -11.63 -6.88 5.71
CA ARG A 86 -12.76 -7.73 6.15
C ARG A 86 -13.78 -6.90 6.98
N PRO A 87 -15.10 -7.18 6.84
CA PRO A 87 -15.70 -8.29 6.11
C PRO A 87 -15.79 -8.12 4.58
N GLY A 88 -15.30 -7.00 4.03
CA GLY A 88 -15.18 -6.83 2.59
C GLY A 88 -14.24 -7.84 1.94
N GLU A 89 -14.42 -8.04 0.64
CA GLU A 89 -13.58 -8.93 -0.15
C GLU A 89 -12.16 -8.35 -0.34
N PRO A 90 -11.12 -9.20 -0.40
CA PRO A 90 -9.79 -8.76 -0.76
C PRO A 90 -9.72 -8.32 -2.23
N SER A 91 -8.62 -7.67 -2.61
CA SER A 91 -8.39 -7.36 -4.03
C SER A 91 -8.48 -8.63 -4.88
N PRO A 92 -9.09 -8.59 -6.09
CA PRO A 92 -9.18 -9.76 -6.97
C PRO A 92 -7.84 -10.43 -7.29
N ALA A 93 -6.74 -9.68 -7.35
CA ALA A 93 -5.39 -10.24 -7.52
C ALA A 93 -4.92 -11.14 -6.37
N ASP A 94 -5.52 -11.00 -5.20
CA ASP A 94 -5.10 -11.68 -3.97
C ASP A 94 -5.98 -12.91 -3.66
N ALA A 95 -7.08 -13.11 -4.38
CA ALA A 95 -8.08 -14.13 -4.04
C ALA A 95 -7.51 -15.56 -3.91
N THR A 96 -6.39 -15.85 -4.57
CA THR A 96 -5.80 -17.20 -4.64
C THR A 96 -4.34 -17.30 -4.16
N ARG A 97 -3.69 -16.19 -3.75
CA ARG A 97 -2.22 -16.14 -3.58
C ARG A 97 -1.73 -15.48 -2.29
N LEU A 98 -2.55 -15.44 -1.24
CA LEU A 98 -2.15 -14.80 0.02
C LEU A 98 -1.35 -15.71 0.93
N LEU A 99 -0.32 -15.13 1.53
CA LEU A 99 0.35 -15.72 2.68
C LEU A 99 -0.65 -15.88 3.83
N PRO A 100 -0.59 -16.98 4.61
CA PRO A 100 -1.28 -17.08 5.88
C PRO A 100 -0.93 -15.89 6.79
N VAL A 101 -1.93 -15.34 7.47
CA VAL A 101 -1.75 -14.13 8.31
C VAL A 101 -0.59 -14.25 9.30
N PRO A 102 -0.40 -15.38 10.03
CA PRO A 102 0.75 -15.51 10.93
C PRO A 102 2.11 -15.44 10.21
N GLN A 103 2.19 -15.96 8.97
CA GLN A 103 3.42 -15.88 8.17
C GLN A 103 3.65 -14.46 7.66
N ALA A 104 2.60 -13.76 7.21
CA ALA A 104 2.69 -12.36 6.79
C ALA A 104 3.16 -11.46 7.94
N LEU A 105 2.61 -11.64 9.15
CA LEU A 105 3.03 -10.92 10.34
C LEU A 105 4.52 -11.16 10.66
N ARG A 106 4.96 -12.42 10.67
CA ARG A 106 6.38 -12.76 10.91
C ARG A 106 7.30 -12.10 9.90
N ARG A 107 7.05 -12.29 8.60
CA ARG A 107 7.88 -11.71 7.53
C ARG A 107 7.97 -10.18 7.63
N LEU A 108 6.86 -9.53 7.93
CA LEU A 108 6.82 -8.08 8.06
C LEU A 108 7.63 -7.60 9.28
N ASN A 109 7.45 -8.25 10.43
CA ASN A 109 8.16 -7.89 11.66
C ASN A 109 9.66 -8.19 11.56
N GLU A 110 10.05 -9.33 11.00
CA GLU A 110 11.45 -9.70 10.75
C GLU A 110 12.13 -8.71 9.80
N ALA A 111 11.45 -8.28 8.74
CA ALA A 111 11.97 -7.26 7.84
C ALA A 111 12.15 -5.91 8.53
N ALA A 112 11.14 -5.46 9.27
CA ALA A 112 11.20 -4.19 10.01
C ALA A 112 12.32 -4.17 11.06
N ALA A 113 12.63 -5.33 11.67
CA ALA A 113 13.65 -5.46 12.69
C ALA A 113 15.09 -5.33 12.17
N ARG A 114 15.33 -5.46 10.85
CA ARG A 114 16.68 -5.35 10.26
C ARG A 114 17.27 -3.94 10.37
N THR A 115 16.43 -2.91 10.53
CA THR A 115 16.85 -1.53 10.80
C THR A 115 16.13 -1.04 12.06
N PRO A 116 16.67 -1.30 13.27
CA PRO A 116 16.06 -0.81 14.51
C PRO A 116 15.86 0.70 14.49
N THR A 117 14.73 1.16 15.02
CA THR A 117 14.39 2.59 15.09
C THR A 117 14.20 3.03 16.54
N VAL A 118 14.45 4.32 16.77
CA VAL A 118 14.20 5.01 18.04
C VAL A 118 13.09 6.04 17.84
N PRO A 119 12.25 6.28 18.87
CA PRO A 119 11.28 7.37 18.82
C PRO A 119 12.00 8.72 18.89
N VAL A 120 11.66 9.62 17.98
CA VAL A 120 12.16 10.99 17.91
C VAL A 120 10.98 11.94 18.00
N LEU A 121 10.97 12.76 19.06
CA LEU A 121 10.02 13.86 19.19
C LEU A 121 10.46 15.01 18.29
N ALA A 122 9.62 15.37 17.33
CA ALA A 122 9.80 16.55 16.51
C ALA A 122 8.71 17.58 16.86
N TRP A 123 9.15 18.81 17.14
CA TRP A 123 8.27 19.92 17.48
C TRP A 123 8.71 21.14 16.70
N ALA A 124 7.88 21.56 15.74
CA ALA A 124 8.07 22.81 15.02
C ALA A 124 7.23 23.91 15.68
N ASP A 125 7.71 25.14 15.69
CA ASP A 125 7.18 26.25 16.51
C ASP A 125 5.67 26.54 16.33
N ALA A 126 5.08 26.17 15.19
CA ALA A 126 3.67 26.39 14.86
C ALA A 126 2.85 25.10 14.65
N ALA A 127 3.36 23.94 15.05
CA ALA A 127 2.68 22.66 14.86
C ALA A 127 2.59 21.84 16.17
N ASP A 128 1.59 20.96 16.24
CA ASP A 128 1.51 19.96 17.30
C ASP A 128 2.75 19.05 17.27
N PRO A 129 3.27 18.62 18.44
CA PRO A 129 4.39 17.71 18.51
C PRO A 129 4.05 16.38 17.82
N VAL A 130 5.00 15.87 17.04
CA VAL A 130 4.86 14.57 16.36
C VAL A 130 6.00 13.64 16.77
N VAL A 131 5.66 12.41 17.11
CA VAL A 131 6.66 11.35 17.30
C VAL A 131 6.87 10.65 15.97
N ARG A 132 8.12 10.54 15.54
CA ARG A 132 8.53 9.79 14.35
C ARG A 132 9.51 8.70 14.74
N ALA A 133 9.50 7.59 14.01
CA ALA A 133 10.56 6.60 14.10
C ALA A 133 11.74 7.07 13.23
N ALA A 134 12.94 7.10 13.79
CA ALA A 134 14.18 7.31 13.04
C ALA A 134 15.11 6.10 13.21
N PRO A 135 15.91 5.73 12.20
CA PRO A 135 16.92 4.68 12.36
C PRO A 135 17.82 4.97 13.55
N ALA A 136 18.12 3.93 14.35
CA ALA A 136 19.11 4.04 15.41
C ALA A 136 20.49 4.38 14.81
N GLN A 137 21.35 5.04 15.59
CA GLN A 137 22.69 5.40 15.13
C GLN A 137 23.46 4.13 14.71
N GLY A 138 24.02 4.16 13.49
CA GLY A 138 24.76 3.02 12.91
C GLY A 138 23.88 1.90 12.35
N ALA A 139 22.55 2.03 12.37
CA ALA A 139 21.67 1.05 11.73
C ALA A 139 21.90 1.04 10.21
N PRO A 140 21.93 -0.16 9.58
CA PRO A 140 22.13 -0.27 8.14
C PRO A 140 20.92 0.31 7.39
N ALA A 141 21.20 0.96 6.25
CA ALA A 141 20.16 1.34 5.30
C ALA A 141 19.60 0.07 4.63
N ASP A 142 18.30 -0.18 4.83
CA ASP A 142 17.58 -1.31 4.23
C ASP A 142 16.21 -0.84 3.74
N LEU A 143 16.03 -0.86 2.41
CA LEU A 143 14.79 -0.46 1.76
C LEU A 143 13.62 -1.33 2.22
N ALA A 144 13.80 -2.65 2.26
CA ALA A 144 12.72 -3.55 2.66
C ALA A 144 12.36 -3.38 4.14
N ALA A 145 13.32 -3.08 5.02
CA ALA A 145 13.03 -2.73 6.41
C ALA A 145 12.21 -1.43 6.51
N THR A 146 12.61 -0.39 5.77
CA THR A 146 11.88 0.89 5.73
C THR A 146 10.45 0.72 5.23
N LEU A 147 10.27 -0.05 4.14
CA LEU A 147 8.95 -0.36 3.61
C LEU A 147 8.11 -1.17 4.60
N ALA A 148 8.72 -2.15 5.28
CA ALA A 148 8.03 -2.95 6.29
C ALA A 148 7.54 -2.09 7.46
N GLN A 149 8.37 -1.17 7.95
CA GLN A 149 8.01 -0.22 9.01
C GLN A 149 6.86 0.69 8.57
N ALA A 150 6.89 1.21 7.34
CA ALA A 150 5.79 2.01 6.80
C ALA A 150 4.47 1.21 6.70
N VAL A 151 4.53 -0.07 6.31
CA VAL A 151 3.34 -0.94 6.29
C VAL A 151 2.81 -1.18 7.70
N ILE A 152 3.67 -1.38 8.69
CA ILE A 152 3.28 -1.51 10.11
C ILE A 152 2.61 -0.21 10.59
N GLY A 153 3.25 0.94 10.36
CA GLY A 153 2.74 2.25 10.74
C GLY A 153 1.37 2.55 10.10
N PHE A 154 1.21 2.20 8.82
CA PHE A 154 -0.08 2.31 8.14
C PHE A 154 -1.16 1.40 8.77
N LEU A 155 -0.86 0.11 8.99
CA LEU A 155 -1.82 -0.86 9.52
C LEU A 155 -2.23 -0.58 10.97
N ALA A 156 -1.33 -0.01 11.76
CA ALA A 156 -1.61 0.44 13.14
C ALA A 156 -2.20 1.86 13.20
N GLY A 157 -2.13 2.61 12.10
CA GLY A 157 -2.55 4.01 12.03
C GLY A 157 -4.04 4.21 11.73
N PRO A 158 -4.53 5.46 11.83
CA PRO A 158 -5.94 5.81 11.64
C PRO A 158 -6.43 5.55 10.20
N ASP A 159 -5.56 5.70 9.21
CA ASP A 159 -5.89 5.50 7.80
C ASP A 159 -6.27 4.05 7.46
N ARG A 160 -5.89 3.07 8.30
CA ARG A 160 -6.27 1.66 8.11
C ARG A 160 -7.80 1.49 8.00
N GLN A 161 -8.59 2.29 8.72
CA GLN A 161 -10.06 2.19 8.69
C GLN A 161 -10.66 2.62 7.35
N ARG A 162 -9.92 3.42 6.58
CA ARG A 162 -10.30 3.92 5.25
C ARG A 162 -9.91 2.95 4.13
N LEU A 163 -9.05 1.97 4.39
CA LEU A 163 -8.57 1.02 3.40
C LEU A 163 -9.72 0.20 2.78
N ARG A 164 -9.78 0.14 1.45
CA ARG A 164 -10.75 -0.67 0.69
C ARG A 164 -10.05 -1.34 -0.50
N ALA A 165 -10.60 -2.45 -0.97
CA ALA A 165 -10.24 -3.05 -2.26
C ALA A 165 -11.21 -2.54 -3.34
N CYS A 166 -10.70 -2.28 -4.54
CA CYS A 166 -11.52 -1.86 -5.67
C CYS A 166 -11.98 -3.09 -6.47
N HIS A 167 -13.29 -3.30 -6.55
CA HIS A 167 -13.92 -4.42 -7.28
C HIS A 167 -14.44 -4.04 -8.66
N ALA A 168 -14.03 -2.88 -9.20
CA ALA A 168 -14.43 -2.52 -10.55
C ALA A 168 -13.85 -3.53 -11.55
N PRO A 169 -14.55 -3.83 -12.66
CA PRO A 169 -14.02 -4.70 -13.69
C PRO A 169 -12.61 -4.30 -14.08
N ARG A 170 -11.70 -5.27 -14.15
CA ARG A 170 -10.28 -5.06 -14.47
C ARG A 170 -9.56 -4.13 -13.49
N CYS A 171 -9.83 -4.24 -12.18
CA CYS A 171 -9.12 -3.53 -11.12
C CYS A 171 -8.67 -4.47 -10.00
N VAL A 172 -7.47 -4.24 -9.49
CA VAL A 172 -6.83 -5.04 -8.42
C VAL A 172 -6.18 -4.18 -7.34
N ARG A 173 -6.61 -2.91 -7.27
CA ARG A 173 -6.00 -1.88 -6.42
C ARG A 173 -6.66 -1.87 -5.05
N TYR A 174 -5.85 -1.72 -4.02
CA TYR A 174 -6.30 -1.13 -2.75
C TYR A 174 -6.32 0.40 -2.86
N PHE A 175 -7.18 1.05 -2.08
CA PHE A 175 -7.29 2.51 -2.02
C PHE A 175 -7.80 2.98 -0.66
N LEU A 176 -7.61 4.26 -0.34
CA LEU A 176 -8.27 4.88 0.81
C LEU A 176 -9.58 5.49 0.38
N LYS A 177 -10.63 5.16 1.12
CA LYS A 177 -11.92 5.82 1.01
C LYS A 177 -11.79 7.26 1.54
N GLU A 178 -12.03 8.23 0.68
CA GLU A 178 -11.99 9.67 0.99
C GLU A 178 -13.35 10.21 1.40
N HIS A 179 -14.44 9.60 0.94
CA HIS A 179 -15.79 10.00 1.33
C HIS A 179 -16.75 8.79 1.42
N PRO A 180 -17.85 8.88 2.20
CA PRO A 180 -18.75 7.73 2.46
C PRO A 180 -19.34 7.08 1.21
N ARG A 181 -19.53 7.83 0.12
CA ARG A 181 -20.08 7.34 -1.16
C ARG A 181 -19.02 6.77 -2.13
N GLN A 182 -17.74 6.79 -1.80
CA GLN A 182 -16.70 6.28 -2.70
C GLN A 182 -16.67 4.75 -2.65
N GLU A 183 -17.10 4.13 -3.76
CA GLU A 183 -17.07 2.68 -3.96
C GLU A 183 -15.85 2.22 -4.75
N TRP A 184 -15.25 3.12 -5.54
CA TRP A 184 -14.21 2.79 -6.51
C TRP A 184 -12.96 3.64 -6.29
N CYS A 185 -11.79 3.09 -6.62
CA CYS A 185 -10.51 3.78 -6.40
C CYS A 185 -10.34 5.04 -7.28
N LYS A 186 -11.00 5.11 -8.44
CA LYS A 186 -10.97 6.26 -9.37
C LYS A 186 -12.30 6.36 -10.15
N PRO A 187 -12.68 7.54 -10.68
CA PRO A 187 -13.88 7.71 -11.50
C PRO A 187 -13.96 6.75 -12.71
N SER A 188 -12.83 6.50 -13.38
CA SER A 188 -12.76 5.56 -14.50
C SER A 188 -13.14 4.11 -14.12
N CYS A 189 -12.91 3.71 -12.87
CA CYS A 189 -13.35 2.41 -12.36
C CYS A 189 -14.87 2.35 -12.22
N GLY A 190 -15.50 3.43 -11.75
CA GLY A 190 -16.96 3.55 -11.71
C GLY A 190 -17.60 3.51 -13.09
N ASN A 191 -16.99 4.15 -14.10
CA ASN A 191 -17.44 4.07 -15.48
C ASN A 191 -17.38 2.63 -16.01
N ARG A 192 -16.27 1.91 -15.80
CA ARG A 192 -16.15 0.49 -16.19
C ARG A 192 -17.21 -0.39 -15.52
N ALA A 193 -17.49 -0.18 -14.23
CA ALA A 193 -18.53 -0.92 -13.53
C ALA A 193 -19.93 -0.64 -14.11
N ARG A 194 -20.24 0.60 -14.49
CA ARG A 194 -21.52 0.97 -15.12
C ARG A 194 -21.68 0.31 -16.49
N VAL A 195 -20.64 0.33 -17.32
CA VAL A 195 -20.63 -0.29 -18.66
C VAL A 195 -20.84 -1.80 -18.55
N ALA A 196 -20.11 -2.49 -17.66
CA ALA A 196 -20.25 -3.94 -17.47
C ALA A 196 -21.69 -4.32 -17.07
N ARG A 197 -22.29 -3.59 -16.11
CA ARG A 197 -23.70 -3.82 -15.72
C ARG A 197 -24.69 -3.62 -16.88
N HIS A 198 -24.43 -2.68 -17.78
CA HIS A 198 -25.27 -2.47 -18.96
C HIS A 198 -25.15 -3.65 -19.95
N GLN A 199 -23.92 -4.08 -20.23
CA GLN A 199 -23.66 -5.24 -21.10
C GLN A 199 -24.29 -6.52 -20.55
N ASP A 200 -24.18 -6.77 -19.24
CA ASP A 200 -24.78 -7.95 -18.61
C ASP A 200 -26.30 -7.96 -18.66
N ARG A 201 -26.95 -6.78 -18.58
CA ARG A 201 -28.41 -6.68 -18.77
C ARG A 201 -28.81 -7.03 -20.20
N HIS A 202 -28.08 -6.53 -21.20
CA HIS A 202 -28.36 -6.86 -22.60
C HIS A 202 -28.15 -8.34 -22.90
N ARG A 203 -27.12 -8.97 -22.33
CA ARG A 203 -26.84 -10.40 -22.49
C ARG A 203 -27.89 -11.32 -21.84
N ARG A 204 -28.61 -10.84 -20.83
CA ARG A 204 -29.66 -11.62 -20.14
C ARG A 204 -31.05 -11.45 -20.76
N ALA A 205 -31.22 -10.45 -21.62
CA ALA A 205 -32.49 -10.10 -22.25
C ALA A 205 -32.60 -10.58 -23.70
N GLY A 206 -31.53 -11.13 -24.27
CA GLY A 206 -31.51 -11.83 -25.56
C GLY A 206 -31.12 -13.28 -25.35
#